data_AF-A0A6S7INF1-F1
#
_entry.id   AF-A0A6S7INF1-F1
#
_cell.length_a   1.000
_cell.length_b   1.000
_cell.length_c   1.000
_cell.angle_alpha   90.00
_cell.angle_beta   90.00
_cell.angle_gamma   90.00
#
_symmetry.space_group_name_H-M   'P 1'
#
loop_
_entity.id
_entity.type
_entity.pdbx_description
1 polymer ?
#
loop_
_entity_poly.entity_id
_entity_poly.type
_entity_poly.pdbx_seq_one_letter_code
_entity_poly.pdbx_strand_id
1 'polypeptide(L)'
;MAYGSMVWDNCSSDCVQSILKLQKKAALIILEADRTTPSITLLNTLNWLPFTRQSQIKWNTLVYKRVNTSVNTPNYIDRLLLQNSDIHQRETRYSNTNLVCPRFTRKTEGGHTFTARSSIEWNSIDMDIRKKTSVASFKSNLYKSFLEKQKATMIMSL
;
A
#
# COMPACT_ATOMS: atom_id res chain seq x y z
N MET A 1 -5.00 9.76 10.80
CA MET A 1 -4.43 10.16 9.50
C MET A 1 -3.06 10.76 9.79
N ALA A 2 -1.95 10.15 9.36
CA ALA A 2 -0.61 10.70 9.65
C ALA A 2 -0.32 11.90 8.72
N TYR A 3 -0.20 13.09 9.32
CA TYR A 3 0.16 14.34 8.66
C TYR A 3 1.55 14.18 8.02
N GLY A 4 1.63 14.28 6.68
CA GLY A 4 2.89 14.19 5.93
C GLY A 4 2.99 13.04 4.92
N SER A 5 2.16 11.99 5.01
CA SER A 5 2.32 10.86 4.07
C SER A 5 2.26 11.27 2.61
N MET A 6 1.39 12.22 2.26
CA MET A 6 1.23 12.64 0.87
C MET A 6 2.49 13.26 0.25
N VAL A 7 3.37 13.85 1.07
CA VAL A 7 4.65 14.43 0.64
C VAL A 7 5.76 13.38 0.67
N TRP A 8 5.79 12.57 1.73
CA TRP A 8 6.90 11.65 2.00
C TRP A 8 6.81 10.30 1.29
N ASP A 9 5.64 9.94 0.75
CA ASP A 9 5.44 8.63 0.13
C ASP A 9 6.22 8.46 -1.21
N ASN A 10 6.67 9.57 -1.83
CA ASN A 10 7.51 9.56 -3.03
C ASN A 10 8.96 10.05 -2.79
N CYS A 11 9.38 10.17 -1.52
CA CYS A 11 10.73 10.64 -1.18
C CYS A 11 11.79 9.55 -1.26
N SER A 12 13.06 9.98 -1.19
CA SER A 12 14.24 9.10 -1.11
C SER A 12 14.15 8.12 0.06
N SER A 13 14.89 7.01 -0.04
CA SER A 13 15.03 6.01 1.02
C SER A 13 15.36 6.61 2.39
N ASP A 14 16.10 7.71 2.41
CA ASP A 14 16.56 8.37 3.64
C ASP A 14 15.41 9.02 4.42
N CYS A 15 14.46 9.62 3.71
CA CYS A 15 13.30 10.25 4.31
C CYS A 15 12.39 9.20 4.95
N VAL A 16 12.13 8.11 4.22
CA VAL A 16 11.37 6.95 4.71
C VAL A 16 12.06 6.37 5.94
N GLN A 17 13.39 6.21 5.91
CA GLN A 17 14.15 5.68 7.04
C GLN A 17 14.08 6.60 8.26
N SER A 18 14.07 7.91 8.05
CA SER A 18 13.93 8.90 9.14
C SER A 18 12.57 8.77 9.83
N ILE A 19 11.49 8.59 9.07
CA ILE A 19 10.14 8.35 9.60
C ILE A 19 10.07 7.02 10.36
N LEU A 20 10.66 5.95 9.81
CA LEU A 20 10.70 4.65 10.50
C LEU A 20 11.49 4.72 11.80
N LYS A 21 12.57 5.50 11.87
CA LYS A 21 13.31 5.77 13.12
C LYS A 21 12.44 6.48 14.14
N LEU A 22 11.64 7.48 13.73
CA LEU A 22 10.69 8.16 14.62
C LEU A 22 9.61 7.20 15.12
N GLN A 23 9.05 6.38 14.23
CA GLN A 23 8.06 5.37 14.59
C GLN A 23 8.61 4.35 15.59
N LYS A 24 9.87 3.89 15.39
CA LYS A 24 10.57 3.03 16.34
C LYS A 24 10.72 3.70 17.71
N LYS A 25 11.18 4.96 17.74
CA LYS A 25 11.35 5.71 19.00
C LYS A 25 10.03 5.84 19.77
N ALA A 26 8.93 6.14 19.08
CA ALA A 26 7.62 6.20 19.71
C ALA A 26 7.22 4.84 20.30
N ALA A 27 7.44 3.75 19.56
CA ALA A 27 7.14 2.40 20.05
C ALA A 27 8.00 2.01 21.27
N LEU A 28 9.28 2.39 21.30
CA LEU A 28 10.16 2.18 22.45
C LEU A 28 9.65 2.90 23.70
N ILE A 29 9.20 4.16 23.56
CA ILE A 29 8.68 4.95 24.68
C ILE A 29 7.40 4.32 25.24
N ILE A 30 6.50 3.85 24.37
CA ILE A 30 5.22 3.26 24.79
C ILE A 30 5.41 1.90 25.49
N LEU A 31 6.36 1.10 25.02
CA LEU A 31 6.61 -0.24 25.54
C LEU A 31 7.67 -0.28 26.64
N GLU A 32 8.31 0.85 26.95
CA GLU A 32 9.46 0.96 27.86
C GLU A 32 10.56 -0.09 27.55
N ALA A 33 10.74 -0.41 26.28
CA ALA A 33 11.67 -1.45 25.83
C ALA A 33 13.09 -0.91 25.65
N ASP A 34 14.07 -1.82 25.66
CA ASP A 34 15.47 -1.44 25.45
C ASP A 34 15.71 -0.87 24.04
N ARG A 35 16.67 0.06 23.92
CA ARG A 35 17.05 0.73 22.67
C ARG A 35 17.51 -0.25 21.59
N THR A 36 18.11 -1.37 21.97
CA THR A 36 18.60 -2.38 21.03
C THR A 36 17.48 -3.23 20.42
N THR A 37 16.28 -3.21 21.00
CA THR A 37 15.14 -4.00 20.56
C THR A 37 14.86 -3.77 19.07
N PRO A 38 14.67 -4.83 18.25
CA PRO A 38 14.38 -4.68 16.83
C PRO A 38 13.09 -3.90 16.58
N SER A 39 13.03 -3.09 15.52
CA SER A 39 11.81 -2.32 15.21
C SER A 39 10.61 -3.21 14.92
N ILE A 40 10.82 -4.34 14.25
CA ILE A 40 9.74 -5.24 13.86
C ILE A 40 9.02 -5.85 15.07
N THR A 41 9.76 -6.17 16.14
CA THR A 41 9.18 -6.76 17.35
C THR A 41 8.30 -5.74 18.07
N LEU A 42 8.79 -4.50 18.23
CA LEU A 42 8.05 -3.39 18.83
C LEU A 42 6.78 -3.04 18.04
N LEU A 43 6.86 -3.04 16.72
CA LEU A 43 5.69 -2.77 15.89
C LEU A 43 4.67 -3.91 15.95
N ASN A 44 5.14 -5.16 15.99
CA ASN A 44 4.26 -6.33 16.12
C ASN A 44 3.54 -6.38 17.46
N THR A 45 4.21 -6.06 18.56
CA THR A 45 3.58 -6.03 19.91
C THR A 45 2.50 -4.95 19.99
N LEU A 46 2.71 -3.81 19.33
CA LEU A 46 1.71 -2.74 19.24
C LEU A 46 0.65 -2.96 18.13
N ASN A 47 0.77 -4.03 17.34
CA ASN A 47 0.00 -4.25 16.11
C ASN A 47 0.06 -3.08 15.13
N TRP A 48 1.19 -2.38 15.08
CA TRP A 48 1.46 -1.27 14.17
C TRP A 48 2.07 -1.77 12.86
N LEU A 49 1.62 -1.17 11.75
CA LEU A 49 2.28 -1.30 10.45
C LEU A 49 3.38 -0.25 10.28
N PRO A 50 4.52 -0.56 9.64
CA PRO A 50 5.50 0.44 9.26
C PRO A 50 4.90 1.45 8.29
N PHE A 51 5.44 2.67 8.29
CA PHE A 51 4.98 3.78 7.46
C PHE A 51 4.78 3.41 5.98
N THR A 52 5.71 2.62 5.41
CA THR A 52 5.63 2.14 4.02
C THR A 52 4.33 1.39 3.74
N ARG A 53 3.94 0.46 4.61
CA ARG A 53 2.69 -0.31 4.46
C ARG A 53 1.46 0.57 4.67
N GLN A 54 1.54 1.55 5.58
CA GLN A 54 0.44 2.51 5.77
C GLN A 54 0.20 3.38 4.53
N SER A 55 1.26 3.79 3.85
CA SER A 55 1.18 4.50 2.57
C SER A 55 0.52 3.65 1.49
N GLN A 56 0.93 2.39 1.36
CA GLN A 56 0.33 1.45 0.39
C GLN A 56 -1.18 1.30 0.60
N ILE A 57 -1.65 1.23 1.85
CA ILE A 57 -3.10 1.17 2.13
C ILE A 57 -3.82 2.42 1.60
N LYS A 58 -3.19 3.60 1.65
CA LYS A 58 -3.79 4.86 1.17
C LYS A 58 -3.94 4.87 -0.34
N TRP A 59 -2.88 4.53 -1.08
CA TRP A 59 -2.96 4.48 -2.54
C TRP A 59 -3.90 3.38 -3.02
N ASN A 60 -3.86 2.20 -2.40
CA ASN A 60 -4.79 1.12 -2.73
C ASN A 60 -6.24 1.47 -2.38
N THR A 61 -6.48 2.35 -1.39
CA THR A 61 -7.81 2.91 -1.15
C THR A 61 -8.26 3.79 -2.31
N LEU A 62 -7.38 4.62 -2.88
CA LEU A 62 -7.70 5.46 -4.04
C LEU A 62 -8.02 4.58 -5.26
N VAL A 63 -7.21 3.55 -5.52
CA VAL A 63 -7.46 2.58 -6.59
C VAL A 63 -8.77 1.85 -6.37
N TYR A 64 -9.04 1.37 -5.15
CA TYR A 64 -10.29 0.70 -4.82
C TYR A 64 -11.49 1.59 -5.11
N LYS A 65 -11.43 2.87 -4.73
CA LYS A 65 -12.50 3.83 -5.03
C LYS A 65 -12.71 3.95 -6.53
N ARG A 66 -11.63 4.14 -7.30
CA ARG A 66 -11.70 4.22 -8.77
C ARG A 66 -12.30 2.96 -9.41
N VAL A 67 -11.90 1.77 -8.94
CA VAL A 67 -12.31 0.48 -9.54
C VAL A 67 -13.73 0.07 -9.14
N ASN A 68 -14.10 0.23 -7.87
CA ASN A 68 -15.34 -0.32 -7.31
C ASN A 68 -16.42 0.74 -7.06
N THR A 69 -16.10 2.04 -7.12
CA THR A 69 -17.04 3.12 -6.83
C THR A 69 -17.03 4.14 -7.96
N SER A 70 -18.12 4.20 -8.73
CA SER A 70 -18.30 5.14 -9.85
C SER A 70 -18.34 6.62 -9.43
N VAL A 71 -18.39 6.89 -8.12
CA VAL A 71 -18.71 8.21 -7.57
C VAL A 71 -17.50 8.74 -6.77
N ASN A 72 -16.91 9.84 -7.26
CA ASN A 72 -15.93 10.72 -6.60
C ASN A 72 -14.43 10.49 -6.83
N THR A 73 -13.99 10.11 -8.04
CA THR A 73 -12.59 10.22 -8.42
C THR A 73 -12.41 11.34 -9.46
N PRO A 74 -11.43 12.25 -9.32
CA PRO A 74 -11.18 13.26 -10.35
C PRO A 74 -10.77 12.61 -11.69
N ASN A 75 -11.25 13.18 -12.81
CA ASN A 75 -10.99 12.66 -14.17
C ASN A 75 -9.52 12.36 -14.48
N TYR A 76 -8.57 13.09 -13.88
CA TYR A 76 -7.15 12.85 -14.09
C TYR A 76 -6.68 11.51 -13.50
N ILE A 77 -7.25 11.07 -12.38
CA ILE A 77 -6.93 9.77 -11.77
C ILE A 77 -7.46 8.63 -12.64
N ASP A 78 -8.65 8.79 -13.23
CA ASP A 78 -9.23 7.77 -14.10
C ASP A 78 -8.36 7.53 -15.34
N ARG A 79 -7.79 8.62 -15.90
CA ARG A 79 -6.80 8.56 -16.98
C ARG A 79 -5.50 7.89 -16.57
N LEU A 80 -5.09 8.07 -15.31
CA LEU A 80 -3.86 7.48 -14.79
C LEU A 80 -4.01 5.99 -14.43
N LEU A 81 -5.19 5.53 -14.04
CA LEU A 81 -5.43 4.18 -13.52
C LEU A 81 -6.25 3.31 -14.48
N LEU A 82 -5.79 3.11 -15.71
CA LEU A 82 -6.56 2.35 -16.72
C LEU A 82 -6.78 0.88 -16.31
N GLN A 83 -8.00 0.39 -16.49
CA GLN A 83 -8.32 -1.05 -16.47
C GLN A 83 -8.09 -1.67 -17.84
N ASN A 84 -7.96 -2.99 -17.87
CA ASN A 84 -7.85 -3.72 -19.15
C ASN A 84 -9.09 -3.51 -20.05
N SER A 85 -10.27 -3.40 -19.45
CA SER A 85 -11.53 -3.08 -20.14
C SER A 85 -11.53 -1.70 -20.82
N ASP A 86 -10.77 -0.74 -20.31
CA ASP A 86 -10.71 0.62 -20.88
C ASP A 86 -9.91 0.65 -22.20
N ILE A 87 -9.01 -0.33 -22.38
CA ILE A 87 -8.10 -0.37 -23.54
C ILE A 87 -8.59 -1.39 -24.57
N HIS A 88 -9.19 -2.50 -24.13
CA HIS A 88 -9.57 -3.61 -25.00
C HIS A 88 -11.01 -4.07 -24.70
N GLN A 89 -11.77 -4.37 -25.74
CA GLN A 89 -13.14 -4.91 -25.62
C GLN A 89 -13.18 -6.41 -25.27
N ARG A 90 -12.03 -7.04 -25.02
CA ARG A 90 -11.96 -8.47 -24.74
C ARG A 90 -12.32 -8.74 -23.27
N GLU A 91 -13.40 -9.47 -23.04
CA GLU A 91 -13.79 -9.94 -21.72
C GLU A 91 -12.89 -11.08 -21.24
N THR A 92 -11.78 -10.71 -20.61
CA THR A 92 -10.91 -11.66 -19.90
C THR A 92 -11.27 -11.73 -18.42
N ARG A 93 -10.87 -12.80 -17.73
CA ARG A 93 -11.11 -13.03 -16.29
C ARG A 93 -10.69 -11.83 -15.40
N TYR A 94 -9.73 -11.03 -15.86
CA TYR A 94 -9.19 -9.87 -15.15
C TYR A 94 -9.43 -8.53 -15.86
N SER A 95 -10.34 -8.49 -16.82
CA SER A 95 -10.66 -7.29 -17.63
C SER A 95 -11.05 -6.09 -16.75
N ASN A 96 -11.99 -6.31 -15.83
CA ASN A 96 -12.58 -5.27 -14.97
C ASN A 96 -11.87 -5.11 -13.62
N THR A 97 -10.87 -5.95 -13.31
CA THR A 97 -10.30 -6.04 -11.95
C THR A 97 -8.82 -5.68 -11.90
N ASN A 98 -8.06 -5.95 -12.96
CA ASN A 98 -6.65 -5.59 -13.02
C ASN A 98 -6.45 -4.23 -13.68
N LEU A 99 -5.51 -3.48 -13.11
CA LEU A 99 -5.01 -2.26 -13.70
C LEU A 99 -3.93 -2.57 -14.73
N VAL A 100 -3.87 -1.76 -15.78
CA VAL A 100 -2.81 -1.80 -16.77
C VAL A 100 -1.59 -1.13 -16.14
N CYS A 101 -0.47 -1.85 -16.14
CA CYS A 101 0.80 -1.29 -15.72
C CYS A 101 1.53 -0.76 -16.96
N PRO A 102 1.88 0.54 -17.00
CA PRO A 102 2.68 1.09 -18.08
C PRO A 102 4.05 0.40 -18.11
N ARG A 103 4.60 0.22 -19.31
CA ARG A 103 5.97 -0.30 -19.44
C ARG A 103 6.95 0.78 -19.00
N PHE A 104 7.88 0.42 -18.14
CA PHE A 104 8.99 1.27 -17.72
C PHE A 104 10.29 0.47 -17.74
N THR A 105 11.38 1.14 -18.11
CA THR A 105 12.70 0.50 -18.20
C THR A 105 13.47 0.62 -16.88
N ARG A 106 13.36 1.78 -16.21
CA ARG A 106 14.10 2.07 -14.98
C ARG A 106 13.19 1.94 -13.77
N LYS A 107 13.50 0.98 -12.90
CA LYS A 107 12.75 0.75 -11.65
C LYS A 107 12.79 1.96 -10.72
N THR A 108 13.92 2.68 -10.68
CA THR A 108 14.17 3.85 -9.82
C THR A 108 13.52 5.14 -10.31
N GLU A 109 13.02 5.18 -11.55
CA GLU A 109 12.38 6.35 -12.15
C GLU A 109 10.94 6.00 -12.53
N GLY A 110 10.75 5.40 -13.70
CA GLY A 110 9.43 5.03 -14.22
C GLY A 110 8.65 4.07 -13.32
N GLY A 111 9.35 3.18 -12.61
CA GLY A 111 8.73 2.27 -11.65
C GLY A 111 8.20 2.94 -10.37
N HIS A 112 8.70 4.12 -10.01
CA HIS A 112 8.21 4.92 -8.88
C HIS A 112 7.04 5.83 -9.25
N THR A 113 6.68 5.92 -10.53
CA THR A 113 5.51 6.70 -10.93
C THR A 113 4.26 6.16 -10.24
N PHE A 114 3.35 7.07 -9.91
CA PHE A 114 2.10 6.74 -9.25
C PHE A 114 1.39 5.58 -9.96
N THR A 115 1.20 5.71 -11.28
CA THR A 115 0.54 4.70 -12.11
C THR A 115 1.24 3.34 -12.07
N ALA A 116 2.56 3.28 -12.30
CA ALA A 116 3.27 2.01 -12.33
C ALA A 116 3.17 1.30 -10.98
N ARG A 117 3.46 2.03 -9.90
CA ARG A 117 3.46 1.49 -8.54
C ARG A 117 2.07 1.06 -8.10
N SER A 118 1.06 1.91 -8.29
CA SER A 118 -0.31 1.59 -7.92
C SER A 118 -0.85 0.38 -8.69
N SER A 119 -0.54 0.26 -9.99
CA SER A 119 -0.99 -0.87 -10.80
C SER A 119 -0.32 -2.17 -10.36
N ILE A 120 0.99 -2.16 -10.10
CA ILE A 120 1.72 -3.35 -9.60
C ILE A 120 1.19 -3.76 -8.23
N GLU A 121 1.10 -2.83 -7.28
CA GLU A 121 0.66 -3.11 -5.92
C GLU A 121 -0.78 -3.58 -5.91
N TRP A 122 -1.70 -2.90 -6.61
CA TRP A 122 -3.08 -3.32 -6.75
C TRP A 122 -3.18 -4.74 -7.29
N ASN A 123 -2.48 -5.03 -8.40
CA ASN A 123 -2.49 -6.34 -9.05
C ASN A 123 -1.88 -7.46 -8.18
N SER A 124 -1.13 -7.12 -7.12
CA SER A 124 -0.60 -8.08 -6.15
C SER A 124 -1.53 -8.41 -4.97
N ILE A 125 -2.64 -7.67 -4.80
CA ILE A 125 -3.59 -7.88 -3.70
C ILE A 125 -4.50 -9.07 -4.00
N ASP A 126 -4.84 -9.88 -3.00
CA ASP A 126 -5.75 -11.00 -3.18
C ASP A 126 -7.15 -10.56 -3.63
N MET A 127 -7.74 -11.34 -4.54
CA MET A 127 -9.04 -11.03 -5.14
C MET A 127 -10.16 -10.93 -4.09
N ASP A 128 -10.08 -11.71 -3.01
CA ASP A 128 -11.06 -11.71 -1.92
C ASP A 128 -11.08 -10.38 -1.14
N ILE A 129 -9.93 -9.70 -1.07
CA ILE A 129 -9.82 -8.38 -0.47
C ILE A 129 -10.36 -7.33 -1.45
N ARG A 130 -10.05 -7.43 -2.75
CA ARG A 130 -10.50 -6.46 -3.76
C ARG A 130 -12.01 -6.47 -3.99
N LYS A 131 -12.67 -7.63 -3.82
CA LYS A 131 -14.12 -7.83 -4.00
C LYS A 131 -14.96 -7.45 -2.77
N LYS A 132 -14.36 -6.89 -1.71
CA LYS A 132 -15.15 -6.37 -0.58
C LYS A 132 -16.09 -5.27 -1.08
N THR A 133 -17.21 -5.08 -0.38
CA THR A 133 -18.29 -4.19 -0.82
C THR A 133 -18.10 -2.74 -0.35
N SER A 134 -17.42 -2.53 0.77
CA SER A 134 -17.21 -1.21 1.35
C SER A 134 -15.73 -0.85 1.47
N VAL A 135 -15.43 0.44 1.32
CA VAL A 135 -14.08 0.99 1.50
C VAL A 135 -13.53 0.68 2.90
N ALA A 136 -14.39 0.72 3.92
CA ALA A 136 -14.00 0.42 5.30
C ALA A 136 -13.61 -1.07 5.46
N SER A 137 -14.40 -1.98 4.88
CA SER A 137 -14.11 -3.41 4.88
C SER A 137 -12.81 -3.71 4.13
N PHE A 138 -12.62 -3.10 2.95
CA PHE A 138 -11.39 -3.20 2.18
C PHE A 138 -10.16 -2.78 3.02
N LYS A 139 -10.18 -1.59 3.62
CA LYS A 139 -9.07 -1.08 4.45
C LYS A 139 -8.74 -1.99 5.62
N SER A 140 -9.76 -2.45 6.34
CA SER A 140 -9.58 -3.32 7.51
C SER A 140 -8.96 -4.66 7.12
N ASN A 141 -9.46 -5.30 6.04
CA ASN A 141 -8.90 -6.57 5.56
C ASN A 141 -7.48 -6.41 4.99
N LEU A 142 -7.21 -5.33 4.26
CA LEU A 142 -5.87 -5.05 3.74
C LEU A 142 -4.87 -4.81 4.88
N TYR A 143 -5.28 -4.07 5.92
CA TYR A 143 -4.48 -3.87 7.13
C TYR A 143 -4.15 -5.20 7.81
N LYS A 144 -5.15 -6.07 8.01
CA LYS A 144 -4.96 -7.40 8.60
C LYS A 144 -4.00 -8.25 7.78
N SER A 145 -4.19 -8.32 6.46
CA SER A 145 -3.31 -9.08 5.56
C SER A 145 -1.85 -8.60 5.64
N PHE A 146 -1.63 -7.29 5.68
CA PHE A 146 -0.28 -6.74 5.85
C PHE A 146 0.32 -7.04 7.22
N LEU A 147 -0.49 -7.00 8.28
CA LEU A 147 -0.04 -7.31 9.64
C LEU A 147 0.31 -8.79 9.79
N GLU A 148 -0.47 -9.69 9.19
CA GLU A 148 -0.20 -11.13 9.15
C GLU A 148 1.10 -11.43 8.40
N LYS A 149 1.29 -10.83 7.22
CA LYS A 149 2.55 -10.94 6.46
C LYS A 149 3.75 -10.41 7.24
N GLN A 150 3.57 -9.32 7.98
CA GLN A 150 4.60 -8.74 8.84
C GLN A 150 5.01 -9.68 9.98
N LYS A 151 4.02 -10.30 10.65
CA LYS A 151 4.26 -11.28 11.72
C LYS A 151 4.91 -12.56 11.18
N ALA A 152 4.47 -13.06 10.03
CA ALA A 152 5.06 -14.23 9.38
C ALA A 152 6.54 -14.03 9.00
N THR A 153 6.91 -12.83 8.55
CA THR A 153 8.31 -12.50 8.21
C THR A 153 9.24 -12.61 9.42
N MET A 154 8.75 -12.28 10.63
CA MET A 154 9.52 -12.40 11.87
C MET A 154 9.79 -13.87 12.26
N ILE A 155 8.81 -14.76 12.05
CA ILE A 155 8.94 -16.18 12.37
C ILE A 155 9.98 -16.86 11.47
N MET A 156 10.10 -16.43 10.21
CA MET A 156 11.05 -16.99 9.24
C MET A 156 12.49 -16.48 9.40
N SER A 157 12.72 -15.50 10.29
CA SER A 157 14.03 -14.86 10.53
C SER A 157 14.68 -15.28 11.86
N LEU A 158 14.06 -16.23 12.56
CA LEU A 158 14.55 -16.87 13.78
C LEU A 158 15.02 -18.28 13.44
#